data_AF-A0A2G6WV40-F1
#
_entry.id   AF-A0A2G6WV40-F1
#
_cell.length_a   1.000
_cell.length_b   1.000
_cell.length_c   1.000
_cell.angle_alpha   90.00
_cell.angle_beta   90.00
_cell.angle_gamma   90.00
#
_symmetry.space_group_name_H-M   'P 1'
#
loop_
_entity.id
_entity.type
_entity.pdbx_description
1 polymer ?
#
loop_
_entity_poly.entity_id
_entity_poly.type
_entity_poly.pdbx_seq_one_letter_code
_entity_poly.pdbx_strand_id
1 'polypeptide(L)'
;MSSSPNDTPSDPTWQTAWAWVRRQHAGEGALDAAASAELAQWLTVDPAHRQTYAEAARLWLLVGQVPPAHDVPSPDVEDAAR
;
A
#
# COMPACT_ATOMS: atom_id res chain seq x y z
N MET A 1 23.40 -3.54 28.07
CA MET A 1 23.08 -4.31 26.85
C MET A 1 22.47 -3.34 25.86
N SER A 2 22.81 -3.52 24.60
CA SER A 2 22.98 -2.52 23.53
C SER A 2 21.76 -1.65 23.18
N SER A 3 21.99 -0.35 23.01
CA SER A 3 21.13 0.51 22.20
C SER A 3 21.29 0.09 20.73
N SER A 4 20.23 -0.44 20.12
CA SER A 4 20.21 -0.78 18.69
C SER A 4 20.28 0.50 17.84
N PRO A 5 21.22 0.63 16.88
CA PRO A 5 21.40 1.86 16.11
C PRO A 5 20.51 1.92 14.85
N ASN A 6 19.26 1.47 14.92
CA ASN A 6 18.45 1.27 13.71
C ASN A 6 17.09 1.99 13.66
N ASP A 7 16.86 2.96 14.56
CA ASP A 7 15.77 3.94 14.37
C ASP A 7 16.23 5.02 13.38
N THR A 8 16.48 4.64 12.13
CA THR A 8 16.60 5.64 11.08
C THR A 8 15.22 6.31 10.96
N PRO A 9 15.09 7.63 11.12
CA PRO A 9 13.81 8.29 10.94
C PRO A 9 13.34 7.99 9.52
N SER A 10 12.31 7.15 9.40
CA SER A 10 11.68 6.82 8.13
C SER A 10 11.31 8.15 7.47
N ASP A 11 11.82 8.41 6.26
CA ASP A 11 11.58 9.66 5.55
C ASP A 11 10.07 10.00 5.57
N PRO A 12 9.66 11.14 6.15
CA PRO A 12 8.25 11.49 6.28
C PRO A 12 7.56 11.62 4.91
N THR A 13 8.32 11.97 3.87
CA THR A 13 7.86 12.01 2.48
C THR A 13 7.55 10.60 1.98
N TRP A 14 8.44 9.65 2.29
CA TRP A 14 8.26 8.24 1.94
C TRP A 14 7.03 7.64 2.63
N GLN A 15 6.85 7.91 3.92
CA GLN A 15 5.68 7.42 4.67
C GLN A 15 4.37 7.96 4.08
N THR A 16 4.34 9.25 3.73
CA THR A 16 3.17 9.89 3.13
C THR A 16 2.88 9.32 1.74
N ALA A 17 3.90 9.17 0.90
CA ALA A 17 3.79 8.52 -0.40
C ALA A 17 3.22 7.10 -0.29
N TRP A 18 3.75 6.29 0.63
CA TRP A 18 3.32 4.91 0.85
C TRP A 18 1.88 4.80 1.36
N ALA A 19 1.44 5.76 2.18
CA ALA A 19 0.05 5.86 2.61
C ALA A 19 -0.90 6.13 1.43
N TRP A 20 -0.54 7.07 0.54
CA TRP A 20 -1.32 7.38 -0.65
C TRP A 20 -1.43 6.19 -1.61
N VAL A 21 -0.31 5.50 -1.88
CA VAL A 21 -0.30 4.33 -2.76
C VAL A 21 -1.19 3.21 -2.22
N ARG A 22 -1.08 2.88 -0.92
CA ARG A 22 -1.97 1.88 -0.30
C ARG A 22 -3.44 2.25 -0.41
N ARG A 23 -3.80 3.51 -0.14
CA ARG A 23 -5.18 4.00 -0.19
C ARG A 23 -5.74 3.99 -1.63
N GLN A 24 -4.91 4.26 -2.63
CA GLN A 24 -5.29 4.16 -4.04
C GLN A 24 -5.60 2.72 -4.46
N HIS A 25 -4.94 1.74 -3.85
CA HIS A 25 -5.08 0.32 -4.18
C HIS A 25 -5.90 -0.49 -3.16
N ALA A 26 -6.64 0.16 -2.25
CA ALA A 26 -7.34 -0.48 -1.14
C ALA A 26 -8.63 -1.25 -1.51
N GLY A 27 -8.95 -1.45 -2.80
CA GLY A 27 -10.15 -2.18 -3.25
C GLY A 27 -11.35 -1.28 -3.53
N GLU A 28 -12.58 -1.79 -3.34
CA GLU A 28 -13.82 -1.08 -3.67
C GLU A 28 -13.93 0.24 -2.88
N GLY A 29 -13.90 1.38 -3.59
CA GLY A 29 -13.82 2.72 -3.01
C GLY A 29 -12.42 3.35 -3.06
N ALA A 30 -11.57 2.94 -4.01
CA ALA A 30 -10.33 3.65 -4.35
C ALA A 30 -10.55 5.17 -4.41
N LEU A 31 -9.56 5.93 -3.90
CA LEU A 31 -9.56 7.38 -3.67
C LEU A 31 -10.80 8.13 -4.18
N ASP A 32 -11.65 8.57 -3.25
CA ASP A 32 -12.76 9.47 -3.55
C ASP A 32 -12.26 10.82 -4.13
N ALA A 33 -13.20 11.66 -4.57
CA ALA A 33 -12.86 12.95 -5.19
C ALA A 33 -12.09 13.89 -4.25
N ALA A 34 -12.37 13.86 -2.95
CA ALA A 34 -11.68 14.69 -1.97
C ALA A 34 -10.23 14.19 -1.75
N ALA A 35 -10.07 12.89 -1.58
CA ALA A 35 -8.78 12.23 -1.41
C ALA A 35 -7.91 12.38 -2.67
N SER A 36 -8.51 12.35 -3.86
CA SER A 36 -7.82 12.62 -5.13
C SER A 36 -7.33 14.07 -5.22
N ALA A 37 -8.13 15.04 -4.75
CA ALA A 37 -7.72 16.44 -4.70
C ALA A 37 -6.60 16.68 -3.69
N GLU A 38 -6.66 16.04 -2.52
CA GLU A 38 -5.61 16.09 -1.50
C GLU A 38 -4.28 15.51 -2.01
N LEU A 39 -4.33 14.36 -2.70
CA LEU A 39 -3.15 13.78 -3.34
C LEU A 39 -2.57 14.72 -4.40
N ALA A 40 -3.43 15.28 -5.28
CA ALA A 40 -2.99 16.22 -6.29
C ALA A 40 -2.32 17.47 -5.67
N GLN A 41 -2.92 18.02 -4.62
CA GLN A 41 -2.34 19.15 -3.89
C GLN A 41 -0.97 18.77 -3.32
N TRP A 42 -0.87 17.65 -2.62
CA TRP A 42 0.38 17.19 -2.02
C TRP A 42 1.50 16.99 -3.07
N LEU A 43 1.17 16.45 -4.25
CA LEU A 43 2.11 16.30 -5.37
C LEU A 43 2.56 17.63 -5.99
N THR A 44 1.76 18.69 -5.89
CA THR A 44 2.14 20.02 -6.44
C THR A 44 3.07 20.81 -5.52
N VAL A 45 3.11 20.50 -4.22
CA VAL A 45 3.88 21.24 -3.22
C VAL A 45 5.40 21.12 -3.45
N ASP A 46 5.90 19.93 -3.77
CA ASP A 46 7.34 19.67 -3.90
C ASP A 46 7.63 18.66 -5.03
N PRO A 47 8.60 18.91 -5.94
CA PRO A 47 9.10 17.88 -6.85
C PRO A 47 9.55 16.58 -6.16
N ALA A 48 10.09 16.63 -4.95
CA ALA A 48 10.47 15.45 -4.17
C ALA A 48 9.26 14.57 -3.85
N HIS A 49 8.09 15.15 -3.52
CA HIS A 49 6.86 14.39 -3.28
C HIS A 49 6.45 13.57 -4.51
N ARG A 50 6.59 14.14 -5.72
CA ARG A 50 6.29 13.46 -6.98
C ARG A 50 7.23 12.30 -7.25
N GLN A 51 8.53 12.51 -6.99
CA GLN A 51 9.54 11.48 -7.17
C GLN A 51 9.31 10.30 -6.21
N THR A 52 9.13 10.60 -4.94
CA THR A 52 8.93 9.59 -3.89
C THR A 52 7.62 8.82 -4.09
N TYR A 53 6.55 9.51 -4.52
CA TYR A 53 5.29 8.85 -4.88
C TYR A 53 5.44 7.90 -6.08
N ALA A 54 6.15 8.33 -7.13
CA ALA A 54 6.41 7.49 -8.29
C ALA A 54 7.24 6.24 -7.91
N GLU A 55 8.21 6.38 -6.99
CA GLU A 55 9.00 5.26 -6.48
C GLU A 55 8.15 4.29 -5.64
N ALA A 56 7.35 4.82 -4.71
CA ALA A 56 6.41 4.03 -3.91
C ALA A 56 5.41 3.26 -4.79
N ALA A 57 4.85 3.90 -5.82
CA ALA A 57 3.92 3.28 -6.75
C ALA A 57 4.59 2.17 -7.57
N ARG A 58 5.84 2.38 -8.02
CA ARG A 58 6.62 1.34 -8.71
C ARG A 58 6.85 0.13 -7.81
N LEU A 59 7.25 0.33 -6.56
CA LEU A 59 7.41 -0.76 -5.60
C LEU A 59 6.09 -1.51 -5.35
N TRP A 60 4.99 -0.78 -5.20
CA TRP A 60 3.67 -1.39 -5.02
C TRP A 60 3.27 -2.28 -6.20
N LEU A 61 3.53 -1.85 -7.43
CA LEU A 61 3.28 -2.66 -8.63
C LEU A 61 4.17 -3.90 -8.71
N LEU A 62 5.44 -3.79 -8.29
CA LEU A 62 6.35 -4.94 -8.23
C LEU A 62 5.88 -5.98 -7.20
N VAL A 63 5.34 -5.54 -6.06
CA VAL A 63 4.86 -6.41 -4.98
C VAL A 63 3.43 -6.92 -5.22
N GLY A 64 2.58 -6.13 -5.87
CA GLY A 64 1.19 -6.44 -6.21
C GLY A 64 1.01 -7.52 -7.28
N GLN A 65 2.11 -8.05 -7.83
CA GLN A 65 2.15 -9.23 -8.71
C GLN A 65 1.83 -10.55 -7.98
N VAL A 66 1.47 -10.52 -6.70
CA VAL A 66 1.03 -11.69 -5.94
C VAL A 66 -0.50 -11.70 -5.92
N PRO A 67 -1.17 -12.54 -6.73
CA PRO A 67 -2.59 -12.77 -6.55
C PRO A 67 -2.83 -13.22 -5.11
N PRO A 68 -3.91 -12.76 -4.43
CA PRO A 68 -4.32 -13.43 -3.20
C PRO A 68 -4.47 -14.91 -3.56
N ALA A 69 -3.74 -15.77 -2.85
CA ALA A 69 -3.87 -17.21 -3.01
C ALA A 69 -5.37 -17.51 -3.03
N HIS A 70 -5.82 -18.16 -4.11
CA HIS A 70 -7.22 -18.45 -4.37
C HIS A 70 -7.88 -18.94 -3.09
N ASP A 71 -9.12 -18.51 -2.84
CA ASP A 71 -10.01 -19.22 -1.91
C ASP A 71 -9.96 -20.70 -2.27
N VAL A 72 -9.10 -21.46 -1.58
CA VAL A 72 -9.11 -22.91 -1.65
C VAL A 72 -10.36 -23.25 -0.86
N PRO A 73 -11.45 -23.71 -1.50
CA PRO A 73 -12.57 -24.22 -0.72
C PRO A 73 -12.00 -25.33 0.16
N SER A 74 -12.06 -25.16 1.49
CA SER A 74 -11.71 -26.22 2.42
C SER A 74 -12.50 -27.47 2.02
N PRO A 75 -11.84 -28.58 1.65
CA PRO A 75 -12.54 -29.80 1.30
C PRO A 75 -12.93 -30.51 2.59
N ASP A 76 -13.94 -30.00 3.31
CA ASP A 76 -14.53 -30.68 4.46
C ASP A 76 -16.06 -30.47 4.48
N VAL A 77 -16.71 -30.76 3.36
CA VAL A 77 -18.15 -30.99 3.28
C VAL A 77 -18.47 -32.33 2.62
N GLU A 78 -17.79 -33.42 2.99
CA GLU A 78 -18.29 -34.77 2.65
C GLU A 78 -17.66 -35.89 3.50
N ASP A 79 -18.18 -36.06 4.72
CA ASP A 79 -18.37 -37.34 5.47
C ASP A 79 -18.60 -36.95 6.95
N ALA A 80 -19.73 -37.20 7.61
CA ALA A 80 -20.49 -38.43 7.61
C ALA A 80 -21.96 -38.14 7.95
N ALA A 81 -22.83 -38.28 6.95
CA ALA A 81 -24.14 -38.86 7.18
C ALA A 81 -23.99 -40.37 7.01
N ARG A 82 -23.69 -41.09 8.09
CA ARG A 82 -23.96 -42.52 8.17
C ARG A 82 -24.21 -42.98 9.60
#